data_AF-A0AAW2KX54-F1
#
_entry.id   AF-A0AAW2KX54-F1
#
_cell.length_a   1.000
_cell.length_b   1.000
_cell.length_c   1.000
_cell.angle_alpha   90.00
_cell.angle_beta   90.00
_cell.angle_gamma   90.00
#
_symmetry.space_group_name_H-M   'P 1'
#
loop_
_entity.id
_entity.type
_entity.pdbx_description
1 polymer ?
#
loop_
_entity_poly.entity_id
_entity_poly.type
_entity_poly.pdbx_seq_one_letter_code
_entity_poly.pdbx_strand_id
1 'polypeptide(L)'
;MMETTLVALQDIMLEKILDEGGQKILLSEFSKIMQQGFAYLPAGVCVSSMGRPVSYEQAVAWKVLNDDDSNHCLAFMFMNWSFV
;
A
#
# COMPACT_ATOMS: atom_id res chain seq x y z
N MET A 1 10.85 -0.61 0.65
CA MET A 1 10.45 -1.81 -0.13
C MET A 1 11.59 -2.12 -1.11
N MET A 2 12.59 -2.89 -0.68
CA MET A 2 13.74 -3.22 -1.52
C MET A 2 14.02 -4.71 -1.40
N GLU A 3 13.97 -5.37 -2.55
CA GLU A 3 14.15 -6.80 -2.83
C GLU A 3 13.22 -7.76 -2.06
N THR A 4 12.01 -7.92 -2.58
CA THR A 4 11.16 -9.10 -2.32
C THR A 4 10.91 -9.82 -3.64
N THR A 5 10.77 -11.14 -3.61
CA THR A 5 10.37 -11.90 -4.81
C THR A 5 8.86 -11.78 -5.00
N LEU A 6 8.37 -11.97 -6.23
CA LEU A 6 6.93 -11.99 -6.50
C LEU A 6 6.21 -13.03 -5.63
N VAL A 7 6.84 -14.19 -5.39
CA VAL A 7 6.31 -15.25 -4.52
C VAL A 7 6.21 -14.76 -3.08
N ALA A 8 7.28 -14.19 -2.53
CA ALA A 8 7.27 -13.67 -1.16
C ALA A 8 6.30 -12.50 -0.97
N LEU A 9 6.00 -11.73 -2.03
CA LEU A 9 5.02 -10.65 -1.97
C LEU A 9 3.59 -11.18 -1.79
N GLN A 10 3.24 -12.32 -2.37
CA GLN A 10 1.91 -12.92 -2.25
C GLN A 10 1.59 -13.39 -0.82
N ASP A 11 2.64 -13.74 -0.05
CA ASP A 11 2.52 -14.15 1.35
C ASP A 11 2.45 -12.98 2.34
N ILE A 12 2.71 -11.75 1.88
CA ILE A 12 2.66 -10.55 2.72
C ILE A 12 1.23 -10.00 2.70
N MET A 13 0.51 -10.27 3.79
CA MET A 13 -0.81 -9.69 4.00
C MET A 13 -0.70 -8.18 4.23
N LEU A 14 -1.66 -7.41 3.68
CA LEU A 14 -1.71 -5.96 3.81
C LEU A 14 -1.72 -5.49 5.28
N GLU A 15 -2.38 -6.25 6.16
CA GLU A 15 -2.42 -6.03 7.61
C GLU A 15 -1.05 -6.14 8.29
N LYS A 16 -0.07 -6.80 7.65
CA LYS A 16 1.32 -6.85 8.11
C LYS A 16 2.14 -5.66 7.64
N ILE A 17 1.63 -4.86 6.70
CA ILE A 17 2.31 -3.67 6.16
C ILE A 17 1.75 -2.40 6.81
N LEU A 18 0.42 -2.21 6.78
CA LEU A 18 -0.23 -1.02 7.34
C LEU A 18 -0.64 -1.28 8.79
N ASP A 19 -0.35 -0.33 9.68
CA ASP A 19 -0.88 -0.33 11.04
C ASP A 19 -2.41 -0.11 11.05
N GLU A 20 -3.03 -0.18 12.23
CA GLU A 20 -4.49 0.01 12.35
C GLU A 20 -4.96 1.36 11.81
N GLY A 21 -4.14 2.41 11.91
CA GLY A 21 -4.45 3.75 11.40
C GLY A 21 -4.46 3.77 9.87
N GLY A 22 -3.39 3.25 9.25
CA GLY A 22 -3.26 3.13 7.80
C GLY A 22 -4.35 2.26 7.19
N GLN A 23 -4.75 1.18 7.85
CA GLN A 23 -5.87 0.32 7.41
C GLN A 23 -7.19 1.09 7.38
N LYS A 24 -7.51 1.85 8.44
CA LYS A 24 -8.75 2.66 8.49
C LYS A 24 -8.78 3.71 7.38
N ILE A 25 -7.65 4.38 7.13
CA ILE A 25 -7.54 5.38 6.06
C ILE A 25 -7.71 4.74 4.68
N LEU A 26 -7.07 3.60 4.44
CA LEU A 26 -7.25 2.89 3.18
C LEU A 26 -8.71 2.47 2.97
N LEU A 27 -9.37 1.95 4.01
CA LEU A 27 -10.78 1.56 3.94
C LEU A 27 -11.70 2.76 3.63
N SER A 28 -11.43 3.94 4.21
CA SER A 28 -12.21 5.14 3.88
C SER A 28 -12.00 5.62 2.45
N GLU A 29 -10.78 5.48 1.92
CA GLU A 29 -10.46 5.87 0.54
C GLU A 29 -10.77 4.76 -0.49
N PHE A 30 -11.10 3.54 -0.06
CA PHE A 30 -11.22 2.38 -0.95
C PHE A 30 -12.25 2.59 -2.06
N SER A 31 -13.43 3.12 -1.74
CA SER A 31 -14.47 3.44 -2.73
C SER A 31 -13.96 4.40 -3.80
N LYS A 32 -13.19 5.42 -3.38
CA LYS A 32 -12.59 6.40 -4.29
C LYS A 32 -11.54 5.75 -5.19
N ILE A 33 -10.68 4.88 -4.66
CA ILE A 33 -9.71 4.12 -5.46
C ILE A 33 -10.43 3.27 -6.51
N MET A 34 -11.52 2.60 -6.14
CA MET A 34 -12.26 1.74 -7.07
C MET A 34 -12.94 2.52 -8.19
N GLN A 35 -13.48 3.71 -7.89
CA GLN A 35 -14.18 4.55 -8.85
C GLN A 35 -13.24 5.41 -9.71
N GLN A 36 -12.25 6.07 -9.10
CA GLN A 36 -11.37 7.04 -9.75
C GLN A 36 -10.02 6.45 -10.18
N GLY A 37 -9.71 5.23 -9.72
CA GLY A 37 -8.47 4.52 -10.03
C GLY A 37 -7.38 4.69 -8.98
N PHE A 38 -7.40 5.77 -8.18
CA PHE A 38 -6.37 6.05 -7.19
C PHE A 38 -6.84 6.98 -6.05
N ALA A 39 -6.04 7.06 -4.98
CA ALA A 39 -6.19 8.03 -3.90
C ALA A 39 -4.82 8.38 -3.28
N TYR A 40 -4.72 9.60 -2.73
CA TYR A 40 -3.61 10.02 -1.89
C TYR A 40 -3.94 9.71 -0.44
N LEU A 41 -3.01 9.05 0.24
CA LEU A 41 -3.08 8.76 1.67
C LEU A 41 -2.12 9.71 2.41
N PRO A 42 -2.48 10.17 3.61
CA PRO A 42 -1.65 11.08 4.39
C PRO A 42 -0.38 10.38 4.89
N ALA A 43 0.49 11.14 5.56
CA ALA A 43 1.67 10.63 6.25
C ALA A 43 1.31 9.49 7.23
N GLY A 44 2.23 8.56 7.42
CA GLY A 44 2.03 7.43 8.32
C GLY A 44 3.28 6.59 8.53
N VAL A 45 3.08 5.43 9.13
CA VAL A 45 4.10 4.42 9.35
C VAL A 45 3.61 3.10 8.76
N CYS A 46 4.48 2.40 8.04
CA CYS A 46 4.26 1.05 7.57
C CYS A 46 5.40 0.14 8.03
N VAL A 47 5.23 -1.17 7.87
CA VAL A 47 6.23 -2.17 8.19
C VAL A 47 6.81 -2.71 6.89
N SER A 48 8.13 -2.71 6.79
CA SER A 48 8.85 -3.31 5.67
C SER A 48 8.72 -4.84 5.68
N SER A 49 9.02 -5.50 4.55
CA SER A 49 9.05 -6.98 4.46
C SER A 49 9.96 -7.65 5.49
N MET A 50 10.95 -6.93 6.04
CA MET A 50 11.87 -7.40 7.08
C MET A 50 11.36 -7.10 8.50
N GLY A 51 10.11 -6.68 8.67
CA GLY A 51 9.53 -6.36 9.98
C GLY A 51 9.97 -5.03 10.59
N ARG A 52 10.71 -4.19 9.84
CA ARG A 52 11.19 -2.89 10.35
C ARG A 52 10.18 -1.77 10.06
N PRO A 53 9.90 -0.88 11.03
CA PRO A 53 9.05 0.28 10.82
C PRO A 53 9.67 1.27 9.83
N VAL A 54 8.82 1.87 9.01
CA VAL A 54 9.16 2.83 7.95
C VAL A 54 8.17 3.97 8.04
N SER A 55 8.64 5.18 8.30
CA SER A 55 7.83 6.40 8.18
C SER A 55 7.77 6.86 6.72
N TYR A 56 6.69 7.54 6.35
CA TYR A 56 6.52 8.18 5.05
C TYR A 56 5.67 9.45 5.17
N GLU A 57 5.91 10.43 4.31
CA GLU A 57 5.19 11.73 4.35
C GLU A 57 3.87 11.70 3.57
N GLN A 58 3.77 10.83 2.57
CA GLN A 58 2.57 10.63 1.78
C GLN A 58 2.62 9.23 1.14
N ALA A 59 1.46 8.63 0.89
CA ALA A 59 1.37 7.48 0.00
C ALA A 59 0.36 7.71 -1.11
N VAL A 60 0.57 7.06 -2.25
CA VAL A 60 -0.40 6.96 -3.34
C VAL A 60 -0.81 5.51 -3.43
N ALA A 61 -2.11 5.24 -3.42
CA ALA A 61 -2.67 3.92 -3.64
C ALA A 61 -3.50 3.91 -4.93
N TRP A 62 -3.33 2.91 -5.77
CA TRP A 62 -4.10 2.78 -7.01
C TRP A 62 -4.47 1.33 -7.29
N LYS A 63 -5.58 1.15 -8.02
CA LYS A 63 -5.96 -0.17 -8.52
C LYS A 63 -5.14 -0.50 -9.76
N VAL A 64 -4.64 -1.72 -9.83
CA VAL A 64 -3.99 -2.28 -11.01
C VAL A 64 -5.01 -3.16 -11.72
N LEU A 65 -5.16 -2.96 -13.02
CA LEU A 65 -6.02 -3.80 -13.86
C LEU A 65 -5.16 -4.90 -14.51
N ASN A 66 -5.76 -6.06 -14.76
CA ASN A 66 -5.17 -7.09 -15.62
C ASN A 66 -5.53 -6.87 -17.10
N ASP A 67 -5.11 -7.79 -17.96
CA ASP A 67 -5.35 -7.73 -19.41
C ASP A 67 -6.84 -7.73 -19.80
N ASP A 68 -7.73 -8.18 -18.90
CA ASP A 68 -9.19 -8.21 -19.08
C ASP A 68 -9.89 -6.97 -18.46
N ASP A 69 -9.15 -5.90 -18.15
CA ASP A 69 -9.63 -4.68 -17.47
C ASP A 69 -10.29 -4.94 -16.10
N SER A 70 -10.03 -6.10 -15.49
CA SER A 70 -10.54 -6.45 -14.16
C SER A 70 -9.53 -6.08 -13.07
N ASN A 71 -10.01 -5.76 -11.86
CA ASN A 71 -9.14 -5.38 -10.75
C ASN A 71 -8.24 -6.55 -10.35
N HIS A 72 -6.92 -6.41 -10.53
CA HIS A 72 -5.92 -7.42 -10.19
C HIS A 72 -5.46 -7.28 -8.73
N CYS A 73 -5.04 -6.08 -8.34
CA CYS A 73 -4.56 -5.78 -6.99
C CYS A 73 -4.60 -4.27 -6.71
N LEU A 74 -4.21 -3.88 -5.50
CA LEU A 74 -3.84 -2.51 -5.17
C LEU A 74 -2.31 -2.40 -5.15
N ALA A 75 -1.79 -1.29 -5.68
CA ALA A 75 -0.39 -0.93 -5.58
C ALA A 75 -0.24 0.36 -4.77
N PHE A 76 0.93 0.49 -4.13
CA PHE A 76 1.24 1.60 -3.23
C PHE A 76 2.61 2.20 -3.57
N MET A 77 2.70 3.52 -3.52
CA MET A 77 3.96 4.27 -3.56
C MET A 77 4.05 5.13 -2.30
N PHE A 78 5.11 4.95 -1.52
CA PHE A 78 5.37 5.75 -0.33
C PHE A 78 6.43 6.81 -0.66
N MET A 79 6.12 8.08 -0.40
CA MET A 79 6.96 9.24 -0.73
C MET A 79 7.77 9.66 0.50
N ASN A 80 9.03 10.06 0.28
CA ASN A 80 9.94 10.56 1.31
C ASN A 80 10.00 9.64 2.54
N TRP A 81 10.11 8.34 2.29
CA TRP A 81 10.13 7.35 3.36
C TRP A 81 11.52 7.18 3.97
N SER A 82 11.58 6.83 5.26
CA SER A 82 12.81 6.46 5.97
C SER A 82 12.55 5.35 6.97
N PHE A 83 13.59 4.57 7.30
CA PHE A 83 13.51 3.70 8.47
C PHE A 83 13.46 4.56 9.75
N VAL A 84 12.68 4.09 10.73
CA VAL A 84 12.61 4.67 12.08
C VAL A 84 13.66 4.01 12.97
#